data_AF-A0A6N4V3V8-F1
#
_entry.id   AF-A0A6N4V3V8-F1
#
_cell.length_a   1.000
_cell.length_b   1.000
_cell.length_c   1.000
_cell.angle_alpha   90.00
_cell.angle_beta   90.00
_cell.angle_gamma   90.00
#
_symmetry.space_group_name_H-M   'P 1'
#
loop_
_entity.id
_entity.type
_entity.pdbx_description
1 polymer ?
#
loop_
_entity_poly.entity_id
_entity_poly.type
_entity_poly.pdbx_seq_one_letter_code
_entity_poly.pdbx_strand_id
1 'polypeptide(L)'
;MATTSATTPAADAQVTRSTGHVILRCRDCKAAGRRDYTITRTLRERLGRPSVTQTAEIAGRTFTLRDRYDLDRALSTPCPACHSPHVNVVRIKGTYVADRTCDDRCMSAVGPACSCSCGGENHGGGHSAW
;
A
#
# COMPACT_ATOMS: atom_id res chain seq x y z
N MET A 1 24.70 -25.86 -24.00
CA MET A 1 23.35 -25.32 -24.25
C MET A 1 22.91 -24.54 -23.03
N ALA A 2 22.78 -23.22 -23.14
CA ALA A 2 21.92 -22.35 -22.33
C ALA A 2 22.12 -20.93 -22.86
N THR A 3 21.35 -20.55 -23.87
CA THR A 3 21.34 -19.19 -24.41
C THR A 3 20.60 -18.31 -23.40
N THR A 4 21.35 -17.51 -22.65
CA THR A 4 20.77 -16.49 -21.78
C THR A 4 20.22 -15.39 -22.66
N SER A 5 18.90 -15.39 -22.89
CA SER A 5 18.22 -14.28 -23.56
C SER A 5 18.24 -13.05 -22.66
N ALA A 6 19.26 -12.20 -22.84
CA ALA A 6 19.22 -10.83 -22.35
C ALA A 6 18.09 -10.10 -23.08
N THR A 7 17.02 -9.81 -22.36
CA THR A 7 15.95 -8.94 -22.87
C THR A 7 16.52 -7.52 -22.94
N THR A 8 16.79 -7.04 -24.15
CA THR A 8 17.12 -5.64 -24.42
C THR A 8 16.00 -4.76 -23.84
N PRO A 9 16.26 -3.84 -22.89
CA PRO A 9 15.25 -2.88 -22.48
C PRO A 9 14.88 -2.02 -23.69
N ALA A 10 13.58 -1.90 -23.97
CA ALA A 10 13.09 -0.99 -25.00
C ALA A 10 13.63 0.42 -24.71
N ALA A 11 14.33 1.00 -25.69
CA ALA A 11 15.14 2.21 -25.55
C ALA A 11 14.36 3.49 -25.13
N ASP A 12 13.02 3.46 -25.13
CA ASP A 12 12.17 4.64 -24.87
C ASP A 12 11.25 4.50 -23.65
N ALA A 13 11.58 3.61 -22.70
CA ALA A 13 10.78 3.41 -21.49
C ALA A 13 11.37 4.19 -20.29
N GLN A 14 10.71 5.28 -19.88
CA GLN A 14 11.02 5.96 -18.63
C GLN A 14 10.27 5.28 -17.47
N VAL A 15 10.99 4.77 -16.47
CA VAL A 15 10.43 4.10 -15.31
C VAL A 15 10.68 4.94 -14.06
N THR A 16 9.61 5.24 -13.32
CA THR A 16 9.68 5.90 -12.01
C THR A 16 9.11 4.99 -10.95
N ARG A 17 9.72 4.99 -9.76
CA ARG A 17 9.26 4.22 -8.60
C ARG A 17 9.09 5.13 -7.40
N SER A 18 7.98 4.96 -6.69
CA SER A 18 7.71 5.66 -5.44
C SER A 18 7.15 4.69 -4.41
N THR A 19 7.71 4.72 -3.20
CA THR A 19 7.21 3.95 -2.07
C THR A 19 6.28 4.81 -1.22
N GLY A 20 5.31 4.18 -0.58
CA GLY A 20 4.42 4.83 0.37
C GLY A 20 3.83 3.81 1.33
N HIS A 21 3.11 4.32 2.32
CA HIS A 21 2.37 3.49 3.25
C HIS A 21 1.01 4.12 3.56
N VAL A 22 0.07 3.29 4.01
CA VAL A 22 -1.21 3.74 4.53
C VAL A 22 -1.52 2.99 5.81
N ILE A 23 -2.26 3.65 6.69
CA ILE A 23 -2.80 3.02 7.89
C ILE A 23 -4.27 2.71 7.61
N LEU A 24 -4.64 1.44 7.76
CA LEU A 24 -5.98 0.94 7.46
C LEU A 24 -6.55 0.24 8.68
N ARG A 25 -7.87 0.32 8.83
CA ARG A 25 -8.63 -0.48 9.80
C ARG A 25 -9.68 -1.31 9.07
N CYS A 26 -9.70 -2.61 9.33
CA CYS A 26 -10.73 -3.52 8.85
C CYS A 26 -12.07 -3.20 9.53
N ARG A 27 -13.15 -3.03 8.76
CA ARG A 27 -14.48 -2.79 9.36
C ARG A 27 -15.08 -4.03 10.00
N ASP A 28 -14.65 -5.22 9.62
CA ASP A 28 -15.21 -6.48 10.13
C ASP A 28 -14.56 -6.84 11.47
N CYS A 29 -13.27 -7.20 11.47
CA CYS A 29 -12.55 -7.62 12.67
C CYS A 29 -11.93 -6.48 13.49
N LYS A 30 -12.05 -5.23 13.02
CA LYS A 30 -11.48 -4.02 13.65
C LYS A 30 -9.96 -3.97 13.77
N ALA A 31 -9.24 -5.00 13.30
CA ALA A 31 -7.78 -4.99 13.17
C ALA A 31 -7.32 -3.75 12.39
N ALA A 32 -6.26 -3.12 12.86
CA ALA A 32 -5.64 -1.96 12.23
C ALA A 32 -4.15 -2.19 12.04
N GLY A 33 -3.59 -1.55 11.03
CA GLY A 33 -2.16 -1.58 10.81
C GLY A 33 -1.74 -0.98 9.47
N ARG A 34 -0.44 -1.07 9.22
CA ARG A 34 0.23 -0.45 8.10
C ARG A 34 0.21 -1.35 6.88
N ARG A 35 -0.01 -0.75 5.70
CA ARG A 35 0.21 -1.37 4.40
C ARG A 35 1.20 -0.54 3.61
N ASP A 36 2.36 -1.12 3.37
CA ASP A 36 3.35 -0.58 2.46
C ASP A 36 3.00 -0.91 1.01
N TYR A 37 3.37 0.00 0.11
CA TYR A 37 3.21 -0.19 -1.31
C TYR A 37 4.32 0.50 -2.10
N THR A 38 4.64 -0.08 -3.25
CA THR A 38 5.55 0.51 -4.23
C THR A 38 4.81 0.72 -5.53
N ILE A 39 4.65 1.97 -5.96
CA ILE A 39 4.12 2.31 -7.27
C ILE A 39 5.27 2.33 -8.27
N THR A 40 5.12 1.58 -9.37
CA THR A 40 5.97 1.71 -10.55
C THR A 40 5.16 2.32 -11.68
N ARG A 41 5.62 3.45 -12.22
CA ARG A 41 5.03 4.09 -13.39
C ARG A 41 6.00 4.00 -14.55
N THR A 42 5.55 3.36 -15.63
CA THR A 42 6.30 3.19 -16.86
C THR A 42 5.66 4.04 -17.94
N LEU A 43 6.37 5.07 -18.40
CA LEU A 43 6.04 5.83 -19.59
C LEU A 43 6.77 5.19 -20.78
N ARG A 44 6.04 4.87 -21.84
CA ARG A 44 6.62 4.37 -23.10
C ARG A 44 6.12 5.24 -24.23
N GLU A 45 7.03 5.66 -25.09
CA GLU A 45 6.67 6.31 -26.34
C GLU A 45 6.70 5.28 -27.47
N ARG A 46 5.63 5.23 -28.28
CA ARG A 46 5.58 4.39 -29.48
C ARG A 46 4.96 5.17 -30.60
N LEU A 47 5.70 5.35 -31.71
CA LEU A 47 5.24 6.10 -32.89
C LEU A 47 4.73 7.51 -32.52
N GLY A 48 5.42 8.22 -31.62
CA GLY A 48 5.04 9.56 -31.16
C GLY A 48 3.83 9.62 -30.22
N ARG A 49 3.33 8.48 -29.74
CA ARG A 49 2.22 8.42 -28.76
C ARG A 49 2.73 7.96 -27.40
N PRO A 50 2.60 8.78 -26.34
CA PRO A 50 2.94 8.36 -24.99
C PRO A 50 1.88 7.39 -24.46
N SER A 51 2.34 6.32 -23.83
CA SER A 51 1.51 5.36 -23.09
C SER A 51 2.05 5.22 -21.69
N VAL A 52 1.16 5.28 -20.70
CA VAL A 52 1.53 5.16 -19.28
C VAL A 52 0.93 3.85 -18.76
N THR A 53 1.77 3.01 -18.16
CA THR A 53 1.34 1.87 -17.36
C THR A 53 1.74 2.13 -15.92
N GLN A 54 0.80 1.97 -15.00
CA GLN A 54 1.06 2.07 -13.58
C GLN A 54 0.76 0.74 -12.91
N THR A 55 1.68 0.27 -12.08
CA THR A 55 1.51 -0.90 -11.24
C THR A 55 1.81 -0.57 -9.79
N ALA A 56 1.21 -1.30 -8.86
CA ALA A 56 1.56 -1.27 -7.45
C ALA A 56 1.92 -2.67 -6.97
N GLU A 57 3.00 -2.75 -6.21
CA GLU A 57 3.37 -3.92 -5.43
C GLU A 57 2.88 -3.73 -4.00
N ILE A 58 2.03 -4.63 -3.52
CA ILE A 58 1.40 -4.57 -2.20
C ILE A 58 1.41 -5.99 -1.62
N ALA A 59 2.05 -6.18 -0.46
CA ALA A 59 2.18 -7.48 0.19
C ALA A 59 2.63 -8.61 -0.77
N GLY A 60 3.65 -8.33 -1.59
CA GLY A 60 4.22 -9.28 -2.56
C GLY A 60 3.36 -9.54 -3.80
N ARG A 61 2.23 -8.84 -3.97
CA ARG A 61 1.34 -8.98 -5.13
C ARG A 61 1.43 -7.74 -6.01
N THR A 62 1.46 -7.95 -7.33
CA THR A 62 1.44 -6.85 -8.31
C THR A 62 0.03 -6.59 -8.81
N PHE A 63 -0.37 -5.32 -8.81
CA PHE A 63 -1.66 -4.85 -9.30
C PHE A 63 -1.45 -3.82 -10.41
N THR A 64 -2.18 -3.91 -11.51
CA THR A 64 -2.23 -2.84 -12.52
C THR A 64 -3.24 -1.80 -12.07
N LEU A 65 -2.83 -0.53 -12.04
CA LEU A 65 -3.63 0.58 -11.56
C LEU A 65 -4.08 1.43 -12.74
N ARG A 66 -5.38 1.73 -12.82
CA ARG A 66 -5.91 2.73 -13.76
C ARG A 66 -6.04 4.09 -13.11
N ASP A 67 -6.36 4.09 -11.82
CA ASP A 67 -6.62 5.29 -11.05
C ASP A 67 -6.29 5.08 -9.57
N ARG A 68 -6.63 6.09 -8.76
CA ARG A 68 -6.42 6.08 -7.31
C ARG A 68 -7.32 5.07 -6.59
N TYR A 69 -8.49 4.77 -7.15
CA TYR A 69 -9.47 3.86 -6.57
C TYR A 69 -9.01 2.41 -6.68
N ASP A 70 -8.38 2.01 -7.80
CA ASP A 70 -7.74 0.70 -7.92
C ASP A 70 -6.66 0.48 -6.85
N LEU A 71 -5.85 1.51 -6.56
CA LEU A 71 -4.85 1.46 -5.49
C LEU A 71 -5.52 1.31 -4.12
N ASP A 72 -6.60 2.05 -3.85
CA ASP A 72 -7.35 1.92 -2.61
C ASP A 72 -7.95 0.53 -2.44
N ARG A 73 -8.53 -0.04 -3.49
CA ARG A 73 -9.07 -1.41 -3.46
C ARG A 73 -7.96 -2.44 -3.21
N ALA A 74 -6.80 -2.29 -3.85
CA ALA A 74 -5.68 -3.22 -3.69
C ALA A 74 -5.04 -3.15 -2.30
N LEU A 75 -4.94 -1.96 -1.70
CA LEU A 75 -4.48 -1.76 -0.33
C LEU A 75 -5.45 -2.35 0.71
N SER A 76 -6.74 -2.40 0.36
CA SER A 76 -7.80 -2.82 1.27
C SER A 76 -7.90 -4.34 1.40
N THR A 77 -7.57 -5.13 0.37
CA THR A 77 -8.06 -6.52 0.27
C THR A 77 -6.97 -7.53 -0.10
N PRO A 78 -6.99 -8.75 0.47
CA PRO A 78 -7.81 -9.22 1.60
C PRO A 78 -7.21 -8.76 2.93
N CYS A 79 -8.00 -8.81 4.01
CA CYS A 79 -7.49 -8.46 5.33
C CYS A 79 -6.52 -9.51 5.90
N PRO A 80 -5.23 -9.25 6.21
CA PRO A 80 -4.35 -10.25 6.81
C PRO A 80 -4.80 -10.83 8.16
N ALA A 81 -5.61 -10.12 8.95
CA ALA A 81 -6.11 -10.63 10.23
C ALA A 81 -7.28 -11.61 10.08
N CYS A 82 -8.29 -11.27 9.28
CA CYS A 82 -9.52 -12.08 9.18
C CYS A 82 -9.80 -12.65 7.78
N HIS A 83 -8.93 -12.38 6.81
CA HIS A 83 -9.02 -12.80 5.42
C HIS A 83 -10.30 -12.39 4.69
N SER A 84 -11.08 -11.46 5.24
CA SER A 84 -12.30 -10.94 4.61
C SER A 84 -11.96 -10.39 3.21
N PRO A 85 -12.69 -10.83 2.15
CA PRO A 85 -12.51 -10.34 0.80
C PRO A 85 -13.20 -8.99 0.56
N HIS A 86 -14.04 -8.54 1.51
CA HIS A 86 -14.83 -7.32 1.41
C HIS A 86 -14.36 -6.29 2.42
N VAL A 87 -13.13 -5.82 2.27
CA VAL A 87 -12.61 -4.85 3.23
C VAL A 87 -13.09 -3.45 2.86
N ASN A 88 -14.14 -2.99 3.53
CA ASN A 88 -14.47 -1.57 3.62
C ASN A 88 -13.47 -0.91 4.58
N VAL A 89 -12.23 -0.67 4.16
CA VAL A 89 -11.24 -0.05 5.05
C VAL A 89 -11.63 1.37 5.41
N VAL A 90 -11.44 1.74 6.67
CA VAL A 90 -11.36 3.15 7.05
C VAL A 90 -9.89 3.53 6.96
N ARG A 91 -9.57 4.51 6.10
CA ARG A 91 -8.26 5.16 6.14
C ARG A 91 -8.14 5.90 7.46
N ILE A 92 -7.15 5.50 8.25
CA ILE A 92 -6.73 6.27 9.40
C ILE A 92 -5.87 7.40 8.82
N LYS A 93 -6.43 8.63 8.83
CA LYS A 93 -5.71 9.88 8.58
C LYS A 93 -4.58 10.04 9.58
N GLY A 94 -3.44 9.46 9.24
CA GLY A 94 -2.24 9.55 10.05
C GLY A 94 -1.01 9.90 9.25
N THR A 95 -0.12 10.67 9.88
CA THR A 95 1.23 10.89 9.38
C THR A 95 2.14 9.99 10.18
N TYR A 96 2.68 8.95 9.56
CA TYR A 96 3.74 8.15 10.18
C TYR A 96 4.91 9.06 10.52
N VAL A 97 5.34 9.02 11.79
CA VAL A 97 6.54 9.71 12.27
C VAL A 97 7.46 8.63 12.82
N ALA A 98 8.59 8.38 12.14
CA ALA A 98 9.53 7.33 12.50
C ALA A 98 10.02 7.44 13.95
N ASP A 99 10.29 8.67 14.39
CA ASP A 99 10.84 8.96 15.72
C ASP A 99 9.79 9.04 16.83
N ARG A 100 8.50 8.90 16.50
CA ARG A 100 7.43 8.93 17.51
C ARG A 100 7.14 7.54 18.03
N THR A 101 7.79 7.18 19.14
CA THR A 101 7.50 5.96 19.90
C THR A 101 6.02 5.87 20.25
N CYS A 102 5.49 4.66 20.30
CA CYS A 102 4.13 4.43 20.75
C CYS A 102 3.99 4.74 22.24
N ASP A 103 2.99 5.52 22.59
CA ASP A 103 2.59 5.84 23.95
C ASP A 103 1.14 5.37 24.20
N ASP A 104 0.64 5.59 25.42
CA ASP A 104 -0.72 5.22 25.81
C ASP A 104 -1.79 5.89 24.92
N ARG A 105 -1.50 7.07 24.36
CA ARG A 105 -2.40 7.76 23.43
C ARG A 105 -2.51 7.01 22.12
N CYS A 106 -1.40 6.46 21.64
CA CYS A 106 -1.36 5.62 20.46
C CYS A 106 -2.12 4.30 20.68
N MET A 107 -1.83 3.63 21.80
CA MET A 107 -2.40 2.34 22.13
C MET A 107 -3.90 2.42 22.43
N SER A 108 -4.38 3.56 22.92
CA SER A 108 -5.80 3.79 23.22
C SER A 108 -6.53 4.57 22.12
N ALA A 109 -5.87 4.83 20.98
CA ALA A 109 -6.41 5.73 19.96
C ALA A 109 -7.69 5.16 19.32
N VAL A 110 -8.81 5.87 19.46
CA VAL A 110 -10.07 5.57 18.77
C VAL A 110 -10.38 6.73 17.81
N GLY A 111 -10.42 6.45 16.50
CA GLY A 111 -10.75 7.46 15.48
C GLY A 111 -9.86 7.37 14.23
N PRO A 112 -9.88 8.37 13.34
CA PRO A 112 -9.07 8.36 12.13
C PRO A 112 -7.65 8.89 12.35
N ALA A 113 -7.27 9.45 13.50
CA ALA A 113 -5.98 10.10 13.67
C ALA A 113 -4.92 9.19 14.33
N CYS A 114 -3.87 8.83 13.59
CA CYS A 114 -2.69 8.13 14.12
C CYS A 114 -1.41 8.88 13.74
N SER A 115 -0.38 8.90 14.58
CA SER A 115 0.89 9.56 14.21
C SER A 115 2.14 8.82 14.67
N CYS A 116 1.98 7.59 15.15
CA CYS A 116 3.04 6.84 15.82
C CYS A 116 3.85 6.00 14.84
N SER A 117 5.04 5.59 15.28
CA SER A 117 5.96 4.73 14.55
C SER A 117 5.46 3.30 14.34
N CYS A 118 4.42 2.84 15.06
CA CYS A 118 3.79 1.53 14.78
C CYS A 118 2.95 1.52 13.50
N GLY A 119 2.77 2.65 12.82
CA GLY A 119 1.96 2.69 11.59
C GLY A 119 0.51 2.24 11.81
N GLY A 120 -0.01 2.48 13.02
CA GLY A 120 -1.38 2.16 13.42
C GLY A 120 -1.65 0.69 13.79
N GLU A 121 -0.61 -0.13 13.94
CA GLU A 121 -0.72 -1.51 14.46
C GLU A 121 -1.41 -1.54 15.83
N ASN A 122 -1.09 -0.57 16.70
CA ASN A 122 -1.67 -0.47 18.03
C ASN A 122 -2.91 0.45 18.07
N HIS A 123 -3.37 0.94 16.93
CA HIS A 123 -4.46 1.91 16.84
C HIS A 123 -5.81 1.23 17.06
N GLY A 124 -6.43 1.46 18.21
CA GLY A 124 -7.74 0.91 18.58
C GLY A 124 -7.75 -0.04 19.77
N GLY A 125 -6.61 -0.23 20.45
CA GLY A 125 -6.50 -0.63 21.85
C GLY A 125 -7.14 -1.92 22.36
N GLY A 126 -7.64 -2.82 21.49
CA GLY A 126 -8.27 -4.06 21.97
C GLY A 126 -8.43 -5.18 20.95
N HIS A 127 -7.90 -5.05 19.75
CA HIS A 127 -8.05 -6.06 18.69
C HIS A 127 -6.74 -6.30 17.95
N SER A 128 -6.57 -7.51 17.45
CA SER A 128 -5.35 -8.05 16.84
C SER A 128 -4.73 -7.13 15.78
N ALA A 129 -3.42 -6.94 15.92
CA ALA A 129 -2.53 -6.41 14.89
C ALA A 129 -2.43 -7.36 13.69
N TRP A 130 -1.99 -6.86 12.54
CA TRP A 130 -1.83 -7.61 11.30
C TRP A 130 -0.59 -7.15 10.51
#